data_AF-A0A812U1P1-F1
#
_entry.id   AF-A0A812U1P1-F1
#
_cell.length_a   1.000
_cell.length_b   1.000
_cell.length_c   1.000
_cell.angle_alpha   90.00
_cell.angle_beta   90.00
_cell.angle_gamma   90.00
#
_symmetry.space_group_name_H-M   'P 1'
#
loop_
_entity.id
_entity.type
_entity.pdbx_description
1 polymer ?
#
loop_
_entity_poly.entity_id
_entity_poly.type
_entity_poly.pdbx_seq_one_letter_code
_entity_poly.pdbx_strand_id
1 'polypeptide(L)'
;EWCISRQLWWGHRIPAYKVVKPAQAEEKWFTGRSAQEAAAKAEKALGTKVEVEQDEDVLDTWFSSGLFPFSVFGWPDTENNEDFKAFFPTSLLETGHDILFFW
;
A
#
# COMPACT_ATOMS: atom_id res chain seq x y z
N GLU A 1 13.12 -7.96 9.55
CA GLU A 1 12.10 -7.70 8.51
C GLU A 1 10.75 -7.46 9.18
N TRP A 2 9.89 -6.59 8.64
CA TRP A 2 8.54 -6.35 9.15
C TRP A 2 7.53 -7.07 8.25
N CYS A 3 6.86 -8.09 8.80
CA CYS A 3 5.72 -8.70 8.12
C CYS A 3 4.53 -7.73 8.15
N ILE A 4 4.25 -7.06 7.04
CA ILE A 4 3.17 -6.06 6.92
C ILE A 4 1.81 -6.67 6.56
N SER A 5 1.76 -7.94 6.13
CA SER A 5 0.53 -8.63 5.71
C SER A 5 -0.27 -9.14 6.92
N ARG A 6 -1.59 -9.01 6.87
CA ARG A 6 -2.50 -9.49 7.92
C ARG A 6 -3.71 -10.18 7.30
N GLN A 7 -4.01 -11.40 7.77
CA GLN A 7 -5.22 -12.16 7.46
C GLN A 7 -6.40 -11.68 8.31
N LEU A 8 -6.80 -10.43 8.10
CA LEU A 8 -7.89 -9.76 8.83
C LEU A 8 -8.89 -9.17 7.83
N TRP A 9 -10.13 -8.99 8.29
CA TRP A 9 -11.20 -8.45 7.44
C TRP A 9 -11.22 -6.92 7.41
N TRP A 10 -10.61 -6.27 8.40
CA TRP A 10 -10.57 -4.81 8.52
C TRP A 10 -9.16 -4.29 8.36
N GLY A 11 -8.98 -3.41 7.38
CA GLY A 11 -7.72 -2.77 7.07
C GLY A 11 -7.67 -2.33 5.60
N HIS A 12 -6.56 -1.72 5.21
CA HIS A 12 -6.33 -1.35 3.82
C HIS A 12 -5.92 -2.60 3.04
N ARG A 13 -6.73 -3.06 2.08
CA ARG A 13 -6.37 -4.19 1.22
C ARG A 13 -5.05 -3.92 0.51
N ILE A 14 -4.16 -4.92 0.50
CA ILE A 14 -2.86 -4.79 -0.13
C ILE A 14 -3.08 -4.57 -1.64
N PRO A 15 -2.44 -3.56 -2.26
CA PRO A 15 -2.57 -3.27 -3.69
C PRO A 15 -1.72 -4.22 -4.55
N ALA A 16 -1.75 -5.52 -4.23
CA ALA A 16 -1.07 -6.59 -4.95
C ALA A 16 -2.12 -7.51 -5.58
N TYR A 17 -1.84 -7.97 -6.79
CA TYR A 17 -2.76 -8.73 -7.60
C TYR A 17 -2.07 -9.95 -8.20
N LYS A 18 -2.66 -11.12 -8.03
CA LYS A 18 -2.20 -12.39 -8.59
C LYS A 18 -2.79 -12.59 -9.98
N VAL A 19 -1.98 -13.04 -10.93
CA VAL A 19 -2.49 -13.50 -12.23
C VAL A 19 -3.17 -14.86 -12.04
N VAL A 20 -4.47 -14.92 -12.32
CA VAL A 20 -5.27 -16.15 -12.24
C VAL A 20 -5.53 -16.78 -13.61
N LYS A 21 -5.53 -15.97 -14.67
CA LYS A 21 -5.59 -16.47 -16.05
C LYS A 21 -4.65 -15.67 -16.96
N PRO A 22 -3.98 -16.33 -17.94
CA PRO A 22 -3.90 -17.79 -18.10
C PRO A 22 -3.13 -18.45 -16.95
N ALA A 23 -3.36 -19.75 -16.72
CA ALA A 23 -2.66 -20.49 -15.68
C ALA A 23 -1.15 -20.41 -15.91
N GLN A 24 -0.42 -19.90 -14.91
CA GLN A 24 1.03 -19.77 -14.94
C GLN A 24 1.66 -20.99 -14.24
N ALA A 25 2.86 -21.38 -14.65
CA ALA A 25 3.63 -22.42 -13.97
C ALA A 25 4.04 -21.99 -12.54
N GLU A 26 4.19 -20.69 -12.33
CA GLU A 26 4.54 -20.08 -11.05
C GLU A 26 3.58 -18.91 -10.77
N GLU A 27 3.34 -18.64 -9.48
CA GLU A 27 2.52 -17.50 -9.09
C GLU A 27 3.21 -16.19 -9.45
N LYS A 28 2.52 -15.34 -10.22
CA LYS A 28 3.01 -14.02 -10.60
C LYS A 28 2.12 -12.94 -10.02
N TRP A 29 2.75 -12.02 -9.30
CA TRP A 29 2.12 -10.93 -8.59
C TRP A 29 2.53 -9.60 -9.17
N PHE A 30 1.57 -8.68 -9.27
CA PHE A 30 1.76 -7.33 -9.79
C PHE A 30 1.09 -6.32 -8.87
N THR A 31 1.74 -5.18 -8.64
CA THR A 31 1.17 -4.11 -7.81
C THR A 31 0.49 -3.04 -8.66
N GLY A 32 -0.60 -2.46 -8.15
CA GLY A 32 -1.33 -1.39 -8.85
C GLY A 32 -2.34 -0.72 -7.94
N ARG A 33 -2.69 0.55 -8.23
CA ARG A 33 -3.75 1.26 -7.49
C ARG A 33 -5.14 0.72 -7.83
N SER A 34 -5.24 -0.08 -8.88
CA SER A 34 -6.45 -0.74 -9.34
C SER A 34 -6.12 -2.06 -10.04
N ALA A 35 -7.13 -2.93 -10.18
CA ALA A 35 -7.00 -4.18 -10.92
C ALA A 35 -6.62 -3.94 -12.39
N GLN A 36 -7.10 -2.86 -13.00
CA GLN A 36 -6.80 -2.49 -14.38
C GLN A 36 -5.33 -2.09 -14.55
N GLU A 37 -4.78 -1.32 -13.61
CA GLU A 37 -3.36 -0.94 -13.64
C GLU A 37 -2.46 -2.17 -13.46
N ALA A 38 -2.81 -3.06 -12.52
CA ALA A 38 -2.06 -4.30 -12.29
C ALA A 38 -2.15 -5.25 -13.49
N ALA A 39 -3.34 -5.39 -14.09
CA ALA A 39 -3.54 -6.16 -15.32
C ALA A 39 -2.69 -5.59 -16.47
N ALA A 40 -2.70 -4.28 -16.71
CA ALA A 40 -1.88 -3.68 -17.77
C ALA A 40 -0.37 -3.94 -17.59
N LYS A 41 0.13 -3.89 -16.33
CA LYS A 41 1.52 -4.27 -16.02
C LYS A 41 1.78 -5.75 -16.28
N ALA A 42 0.84 -6.62 -15.88
CA ALA A 42 0.93 -8.06 -16.10
C ALA A 42 0.90 -8.42 -17.59
N GLU A 43 0.00 -7.82 -18.38
CA GLU A 43 -0.11 -8.01 -19.82
C GLU A 43 1.16 -7.57 -20.54
N LYS A 44 1.74 -6.43 -20.13
CA LYS A 44 3.02 -5.96 -20.66
C LYS A 44 4.18 -6.91 -20.34
N ALA A 45 4.19 -7.51 -19.15
CA ALA A 45 5.23 -8.45 -18.73
C ALA A 45 5.07 -9.84 -19.35
N LEU A 46 3.84 -10.27 -19.64
CA LEU A 46 3.51 -11.63 -20.12
C LEU A 46 3.21 -11.69 -21.62
N GLY A 47 3.01 -10.55 -22.28
CA GLY A 47 2.70 -10.47 -23.70
C GLY A 47 1.33 -11.05 -24.08
N THR A 48 0.44 -11.24 -23.11
CA THR A 48 -0.90 -11.83 -23.31
C THR A 48 -1.91 -11.15 -22.41
N LYS A 49 -3.20 -11.28 -22.76
CA LYS A 49 -4.30 -10.78 -21.94
C LYS A 49 -4.39 -11.58 -20.64
N VAL A 50 -4.56 -10.90 -19.52
CA VAL A 50 -4.60 -11.55 -18.19
C VAL A 50 -5.86 -11.22 -17.42
N GLU A 51 -6.22 -12.11 -16.50
CA GLU A 51 -7.18 -11.87 -15.43
C GLU A 51 -6.43 -11.89 -14.11
N VAL A 52 -6.68 -10.91 -13.25
CA VAL A 52 -5.98 -10.72 -11.98
C VAL A 52 -6.96 -10.64 -10.82
N GLU A 53 -6.57 -11.21 -9.69
CA GLU A 53 -7.32 -11.16 -8.43
C GLU A 53 -6.49 -10.45 -7.36
N GLN A 54 -7.11 -9.55 -6.60
CA GLN A 54 -6.43 -8.81 -5.55
C GLN A 54 -6.18 -9.69 -4.33
N ASP A 55 -5.04 -9.51 -3.67
CA ASP A 55 -4.71 -10.13 -2.40
C ASP A 55 -5.83 -9.90 -1.35
N GLU A 56 -6.24 -10.97 -0.68
CA GLU A 56 -7.28 -10.93 0.36
C GLU A 56 -6.75 -10.31 1.66
N ASP A 57 -5.44 -10.31 1.87
CA ASP A 57 -4.82 -9.73 3.05
C ASP A 57 -4.94 -8.20 3.09
N VAL A 58 -4.87 -7.67 4.31
CA VAL A 58 -4.82 -6.25 4.61
C VAL A 58 -3.47 -5.85 5.19
N LEU A 59 -3.13 -4.57 5.04
CA LEU A 59 -1.95 -3.98 5.65
C LEU A 59 -2.10 -3.89 7.18
N ASP A 60 -0.99 -4.13 7.88
CA ASP A 60 -0.87 -3.92 9.33
C ASP A 60 -1.31 -2.50 9.72
N THR A 61 -2.03 -2.36 10.83
CA THR A 61 -2.51 -1.05 11.31
C THR A 61 -1.33 -0.09 11.56
N TRP A 62 -0.21 -0.61 12.05
CA TRP A 62 0.99 0.20 12.26
C TRP A 62 1.59 0.74 10.96
N PHE A 63 1.34 0.08 9.83
CA PHE A 63 1.74 0.58 8.52
C PHE A 63 1.04 1.89 8.19
N SER A 64 -0.29 1.98 8.37
CA SER A 64 -1.00 3.22 8.09
C SER A 64 -0.78 4.27 9.19
N SER A 65 -0.63 3.88 10.45
CA SER A 65 -0.29 4.80 11.56
C SER A 65 1.06 5.50 11.34
N GLY A 66 2.07 4.79 10.83
CA GLY A 66 3.37 5.37 10.51
C GLY A 66 3.32 6.42 9.38
N LEU A 67 2.26 6.43 8.57
CA LEU A 67 2.06 7.46 7.54
C LEU A 67 1.44 8.75 8.09
N PHE A 68 0.97 8.73 9.34
CA PHE A 68 0.25 9.86 9.96
C PHE A 68 0.94 11.22 9.83
N PRO A 69 2.28 11.36 10.01
CA PRO A 69 2.94 12.67 9.99
C PRO A 69 2.76 13.46 8.69
N PHE A 70 2.40 12.80 7.59
CA PHE A 70 2.26 13.43 6.29
C PHE A 70 0.90 13.16 5.62
N SER A 71 0.24 12.03 5.93
CA SER A 71 -1.06 11.68 5.33
C SER A 71 -2.17 12.67 5.68
N VAL A 72 -2.08 13.33 6.84
CA VAL A 72 -3.03 14.36 7.27
C VAL A 72 -2.92 15.67 6.49
N PHE A 73 -1.80 15.90 5.79
CA PHE A 73 -1.54 17.10 5.01
C PHE A 73 -1.71 16.87 3.49
N GLY A 74 -2.64 15.98 3.11
CA GLY A 74 -2.97 15.74 1.69
C GLY A 74 -1.88 15.02 0.88
N TRP A 75 -0.93 14.35 1.53
CA TRP A 75 -0.02 13.44 0.85
C TRP A 75 -0.81 12.41 0.03
N PRO A 76 -0.39 12.10 -1.21
CA PRO A 76 0.93 12.34 -1.80
C PRO A 76 1.11 13.66 -2.58
N ASP A 77 0.16 14.59 -2.54
CA ASP A 77 0.26 15.87 -3.27
C ASP A 77 1.15 16.89 -2.53
N THR A 78 2.45 16.61 -2.47
CA THR A 78 3.41 17.42 -1.68
C THR A 78 3.75 18.77 -2.33
N GLU A 79 3.56 18.90 -3.64
CA GLU A 79 3.91 20.10 -4.40
C GLU A 79 2.80 21.15 -4.43
N ASN A 80 1.53 20.74 -4.44
CA ASN A 80 0.41 21.69 -4.50
C ASN A 80 -0.25 21.93 -3.13
N ASN A 81 0.07 21.13 -2.12
CA ASN A 81 -0.51 21.28 -0.79
C ASN A 81 0.32 22.25 0.09
N GLU A 82 -0.27 23.40 0.44
CA GLU A 82 0.37 24.41 1.27
C GLU A 82 0.59 23.93 2.71
N ASP A 83 -0.36 23.18 3.28
CA ASP A 83 -0.25 22.64 4.64
C ASP A 83 0.90 21.64 4.75
N PHE A 84 1.09 20.79 3.74
CA PHE A 84 2.21 19.85 3.70
C PHE A 84 3.54 20.59 3.81
N LYS A 85 3.71 21.68 3.05
CA LYS A 85 4.95 22.48 3.05
C LYS A 85 5.15 23.26 4.35
N ALA A 86 4.06 23.70 4.97
CA ALA A 86 4.10 24.51 6.18
C ALA A 86 4.37 23.66 7.44
N PHE A 87 3.80 22.46 7.51
CA PHE A 87 3.73 21.68 8.75
C PHE A 87 4.51 20.36 8.74
N PHE A 88 4.94 19.87 7.58
CA PHE A 88 5.83 18.72 7.48
C PHE A 88 7.25 19.17 7.07
N PRO A 89 8.32 18.75 7.78
CA PRO A 89 8.34 17.82 8.91
C PRO A 89 7.99 18.48 10.27
N THR A 90 7.26 17.74 11.11
CA THR A 90 6.88 18.16 12.47
C THR A 90 8.10 18.25 13.41
N SER A 91 8.10 19.21 14.34
CA SER A 91 9.22 19.42 15.28
C SER A 91 9.12 18.65 16.61
N LEU A 92 7.93 18.21 17.01
CA LEU A 92 7.70 17.50 18.28
C LEU A 92 6.61 16.43 18.09
N LEU A 93 6.85 15.23 18.63
CA LEU A 93 5.87 14.17 18.76
C LEU A 93 5.71 13.83 20.25
N GLU A 94 4.54 14.14 20.81
CA GLU A 94 4.19 13.73 22.17
C GLU A 94 3.46 12.38 22.10
N THR A 95 4.02 11.36 22.75
CA THR A 95 3.46 10.00 22.76
C THR A 95 3.81 9.24 24.04
N GLY A 96 3.06 8.17 24.29
CA GLY A 96 3.33 7.22 25.37
C GLY A 96 4.48 6.28 25.02
N HIS A 97 5.20 5.81 26.06
CA HIS A 97 6.31 4.87 25.91
C HIS A 97 5.88 3.48 25.39
N ASP A 98 4.60 3.15 25.53
CA ASP A 98 3.97 1.87 25.18
C ASP A 98 3.95 1.59 23.68
N ILE A 99 3.98 2.62 22.83
CA ILE A 99 3.97 2.49 21.37
C ILE A 99 5.26 2.95 20.69
N LEU A 100 6.32 3.26 21.46
CA LEU A 100 7.58 3.81 20.95
C LEU A 100 8.27 2.92 19.91
N PHE A 101 8.00 1.61 19.92
CA PHE A 101 8.57 0.64 18.96
C PHE A 101 7.63 0.31 17.81
N PHE A 102 6.36 0.72 17.87
CA PHE A 102 5.34 0.37 16.88
C PHE A 102 4.97 1.54 15.95
N TRP A 103 4.98 2.78 16.47
CA TRP A 103 4.59 3.97 15.73
C TRP A 103 5.75 4.63 14.96
#